data_AF-A0A0B6ZGL0-F1
#
_entry.id   AF-A0A0B6ZGL0-F1
#
_cell.length_a   1.000
_cell.length_b   1.000
_cell.length_c   1.000
_cell.angle_alpha   90.00
_cell.angle_beta   90.00
_cell.angle_gamma   90.00
#
_symmetry.space_group_name_H-M   'P 1'
#
loop_
_entity.id
_entity.type
_entity.pdbx_description
1 polymer ?
#
loop_
_entity_poly.entity_id
_entity_poly.type
_entity_poly.pdbx_seq_one_letter_code
_entity_poly.pdbx_strand_id
1 'polypeptide(L)'
;GKSPKLSVVNLFTPANKDKERQEQLTEILNRYSQLGLPPLPELLALGRPTFDDMIFEMEPNWKSVVTNHQSMTKKQQEHQEAVWELLVTEVSYIKQIRVIIDVFQNCLINVQQESYLNEIETERLFSNIDKVFECNCMFWQQYLLPVLQRGRECRQPLDPLLSKEGFVDHFPSFFQVYFKYFIEHKSCQDYAKSCMESSDLFKTF
;
A
#
# COMPACT_ATOMS: atom_id res chain seq x y z
N GLY A 1 -22.35 -27.98 -54.13
CA GLY A 1 -21.66 -27.96 -52.81
C GLY A 1 -20.55 -26.95 -52.85
N LYS A 2 -20.60 -25.91 -52.01
CA LYS A 2 -19.48 -24.99 -51.80
C LYS A 2 -19.06 -25.15 -50.34
N SER A 3 -17.97 -25.88 -50.12
CA SER A 3 -17.30 -25.91 -48.81
C SER A 3 -16.58 -24.58 -48.61
N PRO A 4 -16.76 -23.87 -47.47
CA PRO A 4 -15.93 -22.73 -47.16
C PRO A 4 -14.57 -23.25 -46.71
N LYS A 5 -13.52 -22.90 -47.46
CA LYS A 5 -12.14 -23.06 -46.99
C LYS A 5 -11.94 -22.11 -45.81
N LEU A 6 -11.98 -22.62 -44.59
CA LEU A 6 -11.42 -21.89 -43.44
C LEU A 6 -9.93 -21.69 -43.73
N SER A 7 -9.54 -20.43 -43.92
CA SER A 7 -8.14 -20.03 -44.07
C SER A 7 -7.44 -20.18 -42.73
N VAL A 8 -6.64 -21.24 -42.58
CA VAL A 8 -5.76 -21.50 -41.43
C VAL A 8 -4.72 -20.38 -41.24
N VAL A 9 -4.54 -19.52 -42.25
CA VAL A 9 -3.55 -18.41 -42.27
C VAL A 9 -3.90 -17.31 -41.25
N ASN A 10 -5.15 -17.21 -40.80
CA ASN A 10 -5.55 -16.23 -39.79
C ASN A 10 -5.19 -16.62 -38.34
N LEU A 11 -4.71 -17.84 -38.09
CA LEU A 11 -4.33 -18.27 -36.73
C LEU A 11 -2.97 -17.73 -36.25
N PHE A 12 -2.14 -17.16 -37.13
CA PHE A 12 -0.76 -16.74 -36.80
C PHE A 12 -0.50 -15.24 -36.95
N THR A 13 -1.53 -14.39 -36.91
CA THR A 13 -1.36 -12.93 -36.91
C THR A 13 -0.92 -12.42 -35.52
N PRO A 14 -0.03 -11.42 -35.44
CA PRO A 14 0.42 -10.83 -34.17
C PRO A 14 -0.73 -10.39 -33.26
N ALA A 15 -1.78 -9.82 -33.85
CA ALA A 15 -2.98 -9.38 -33.14
C ALA A 15 -3.75 -10.53 -32.43
N ASN A 16 -3.71 -11.76 -32.98
CA ASN A 16 -4.33 -12.90 -32.31
C ASN A 16 -3.49 -13.37 -31.12
N LYS A 17 -2.16 -13.25 -31.19
CA LYS A 17 -1.27 -13.57 -30.07
C LYS A 17 -1.41 -12.56 -28.93
N ASP A 18 -1.51 -11.27 -29.24
CA ASP A 18 -1.69 -10.25 -28.20
C ASP A 18 -3.02 -10.42 -27.47
N LYS A 19 -4.09 -10.74 -28.20
CA LYS A 19 -5.40 -11.07 -27.62
C LYS A 19 -5.36 -12.32 -26.75
N GLU A 20 -4.71 -13.39 -27.22
CA GLU A 20 -4.53 -14.63 -26.44
C GLU A 20 -3.75 -14.36 -25.15
N ARG A 21 -2.70 -13.54 -25.19
CA ARG A 21 -1.95 -13.13 -23.99
C ARG A 21 -2.79 -12.31 -23.02
N GLN A 22 -3.67 -11.43 -23.51
CA GLN A 22 -4.59 -10.68 -22.65
C GLN A 22 -5.61 -11.59 -21.96
N GLU A 23 -6.14 -12.58 -22.68
CA GLU A 23 -7.07 -13.57 -22.12
C GLU A 23 -6.38 -14.41 -21.03
N GLN A 24 -5.15 -14.87 -21.28
CA GLN A 24 -4.34 -15.62 -20.29
C GLN A 24 -3.99 -14.76 -19.07
N LEU A 25 -3.62 -13.48 -19.26
CA LEU A 25 -3.39 -12.55 -18.16
C LEU A 25 -4.65 -12.37 -17.31
N THR A 26 -5.81 -12.20 -17.96
CA THR A 26 -7.10 -12.08 -17.27
C THR A 26 -7.42 -13.32 -16.43
N GLU A 27 -7.09 -14.52 -16.93
CA GLU A 27 -7.25 -15.77 -16.18
C GLU A 27 -6.35 -15.81 -14.94
N ILE A 28 -5.09 -15.37 -15.05
CA ILE A 28 -4.16 -15.26 -13.92
C ILE A 28 -4.71 -14.29 -12.86
N LEU A 29 -5.17 -13.12 -13.27
CA LEU A 29 -5.72 -12.11 -12.35
C LEU A 29 -7.01 -12.60 -11.68
N ASN A 30 -7.88 -13.30 -12.41
CA ASN A 30 -9.08 -13.92 -11.84
C ASN A 30 -8.73 -14.98 -10.80
N ARG A 31 -7.68 -15.79 -11.04
CA ARG A 31 -7.18 -16.75 -10.06
C ARG A 31 -6.69 -16.06 -8.80
N TYR A 32 -5.94 -14.96 -8.91
CA TYR A 32 -5.48 -14.19 -7.74
C TYR A 32 -6.64 -13.57 -6.97
N SER A 33 -7.69 -13.10 -7.67
CA SER A 33 -8.90 -12.59 -7.02
C SER A 33 -9.66 -13.67 -6.24
N GLN A 34 -9.70 -14.91 -6.74
CA GLN A 34 -10.41 -16.03 -6.10
C GLN A 34 -9.62 -16.72 -4.98
N LEU A 35 -8.31 -16.91 -5.17
CA LEU A 35 -7.46 -17.69 -4.26
C LEU A 35 -6.61 -16.81 -3.33
N GLY A 36 -6.57 -15.50 -3.56
CA GLY A 36 -5.63 -14.58 -2.95
C GLY A 36 -4.33 -14.48 -3.73
N LEU A 37 -3.55 -13.44 -3.43
CA LEU A 37 -2.25 -13.22 -4.05
C LEU A 37 -1.22 -14.22 -3.53
N PRO A 38 -0.39 -14.81 -4.42
CA PRO A 38 0.75 -15.61 -4.00
C PRO A 38 1.72 -14.81 -3.13
N PRO A 39 2.46 -15.47 -2.21
CA PRO A 39 3.53 -14.81 -1.49
C PRO A 39 4.63 -14.36 -2.44
N LEU A 40 5.32 -13.28 -2.09
CA LEU A 40 6.48 -12.82 -2.83
C LEU A 40 7.57 -13.91 -2.90
N PRO A 41 8.37 -13.95 -3.99
CA PRO A 41 9.58 -14.76 -4.05
C PRO A 41 10.49 -14.52 -2.83
N GLU A 42 11.06 -15.59 -2.28
CA GLU A 42 11.81 -15.55 -1.00
C GLU A 42 12.93 -14.49 -1.00
N LEU A 43 13.64 -14.33 -2.13
CA LEU A 43 14.69 -13.32 -2.28
C LEU A 43 14.18 -11.87 -2.22
N LEU A 44 12.94 -11.62 -2.64
CA LEU A 44 12.29 -10.30 -2.60
C LEU A 44 11.59 -10.03 -1.25
N ALA A 45 11.22 -11.10 -0.55
CA ALA A 45 10.69 -11.03 0.81
C ALA A 45 11.81 -10.86 1.86
N LEU A 46 13.04 -11.31 1.54
CA LEU A 46 14.16 -11.29 2.47
C LEU A 46 14.46 -9.87 2.96
N GLY A 47 14.40 -9.68 4.28
CA GLY A 47 14.70 -8.39 4.91
C GLY A 47 13.57 -7.35 4.86
N ARG A 48 12.39 -7.69 4.31
CA ARG A 48 11.20 -6.84 4.49
C ARG A 48 10.70 -6.97 5.95
N PRO A 49 10.50 -5.86 6.67
CA PRO A 49 9.97 -5.92 8.03
C PRO A 49 8.53 -6.40 8.03
N THR A 50 8.20 -7.30 8.96
CA THR A 50 6.84 -7.77 9.20
C THR A 50 6.24 -7.00 10.37
N PHE A 51 5.09 -6.38 10.17
CA PHE A 51 4.34 -5.67 11.21
C PHE A 51 3.09 -6.48 11.57
N ASP A 52 2.83 -6.65 12.86
CA ASP A 52 1.60 -7.28 13.34
C ASP A 52 0.39 -6.39 13.05
N ASP A 53 -0.65 -6.93 12.41
CA ASP A 53 -1.85 -6.19 12.05
C ASP A 53 -2.59 -5.61 13.26
N MET A 54 -2.45 -6.24 14.43
CA MET A 54 -3.05 -5.78 15.68
C MET A 54 -2.57 -4.37 16.08
N ILE A 55 -1.38 -3.95 15.66
CA ILE A 55 -0.86 -2.62 15.99
C ILE A 55 -1.62 -1.51 15.26
N PHE A 56 -2.34 -1.82 14.19
CA PHE A 56 -3.12 -0.87 13.39
C PHE A 56 -4.63 -0.93 13.68
N GLU A 57 -5.03 -1.66 14.73
CA GLU A 57 -6.40 -1.66 15.21
C GLU A 57 -6.70 -0.35 15.95
N MET A 58 -7.79 0.30 15.56
CA MET A 58 -8.26 1.55 16.12
C MET A 58 -9.70 1.37 16.59
N GLU A 59 -10.04 1.96 17.73
CA GLU A 59 -11.40 2.05 18.21
C GLU A 59 -12.24 3.01 17.33
N PRO A 60 -13.57 3.06 17.47
CA PRO A 60 -14.39 3.99 16.69
C PRO A 60 -14.15 5.47 17.02
N ASN A 61 -13.76 5.78 18.27
CA ASN A 61 -13.59 7.14 18.78
C ASN A 61 -12.75 7.13 20.07
N TRP A 62 -11.97 8.19 20.32
CA TRP A 62 -11.25 8.40 21.58
C TRP A 62 -12.15 8.30 22.83
N LYS A 63 -13.44 8.65 22.73
CA LYS A 63 -14.42 8.51 23.82
C LYS A 63 -14.64 7.07 24.28
N SER A 64 -14.34 6.08 23.44
CA SER A 64 -14.37 4.66 23.82
C SER A 64 -13.13 4.23 24.61
N VAL A 65 -12.05 5.03 24.52
CA VAL A 65 -10.79 4.81 25.24
C VAL A 65 -10.84 5.51 26.60
N VAL A 66 -11.31 6.76 26.65
CA VAL A 66 -11.31 7.61 27.86
C VAL A 66 -12.64 7.53 28.62
N THR A 67 -12.64 7.05 29.86
CA THR A 67 -13.90 6.85 30.63
C THR A 67 -14.52 8.14 31.15
N ASN A 68 -13.71 9.10 31.61
CA ASN A 68 -14.19 10.37 32.20
C ASN A 68 -14.39 11.48 31.16
N HIS A 69 -14.67 11.13 29.90
CA HIS A 69 -14.79 12.10 28.81
C HIS A 69 -15.93 13.11 29.02
N GLN A 70 -16.98 12.75 29.77
CA GLN A 70 -18.16 13.60 30.01
C GLN A 70 -17.87 14.79 30.95
N SER A 71 -16.90 14.64 31.86
CA SER A 71 -16.49 15.70 32.78
C SER A 71 -15.45 16.66 32.17
N MET A 72 -14.98 16.39 30.95
CA MET A 72 -13.98 17.22 30.27
C MET A 72 -14.61 18.50 29.74
N THR A 73 -13.90 19.62 29.89
CA THR A 73 -14.26 20.89 29.28
C THR A 73 -14.25 20.78 27.75
N LYS A 74 -14.99 21.67 27.07
CA LYS A 74 -15.01 21.72 25.60
C LYS A 74 -13.60 21.76 24.98
N LYS A 75 -12.72 22.60 25.53
CA LYS A 75 -11.32 22.72 25.08
C LYS A 75 -10.53 21.42 25.22
N GLN A 76 -10.74 20.67 26.32
CA GLN A 76 -10.08 19.39 26.51
C GLN A 76 -10.61 18.33 25.53
N GLN A 77 -11.91 18.34 25.23
CA GLN A 77 -12.48 17.44 24.22
C GLN A 77 -11.93 17.75 22.82
N GLU A 78 -11.83 19.03 22.44
CA GLU A 78 -11.20 19.46 21.18
C GLU A 78 -9.74 18.99 21.09
N HIS A 79 -9.00 19.05 22.19
CA HIS A 79 -7.62 18.53 22.23
C HIS A 79 -7.57 17.01 22.02
N GLN A 80 -8.45 16.25 22.66
CA GLN A 80 -8.52 14.80 22.46
C GLN A 80 -8.90 14.44 21.03
N GLU A 81 -9.82 15.19 20.42
CA GLU A 81 -10.20 14.98 19.01
C GLU A 81 -8.99 15.19 18.08
N ALA A 82 -8.19 16.23 18.29
CA ALA A 82 -7.01 16.48 17.47
C ALA A 82 -5.95 15.38 17.59
N VAL A 83 -5.71 14.87 18.81
CA VAL A 83 -4.79 13.75 19.03
C VAL A 83 -5.35 12.47 18.39
N TRP A 84 -6.66 12.24 18.51
CA TRP A 84 -7.31 11.09 17.90
C TRP A 84 -7.24 11.13 16.37
N GLU A 85 -7.49 12.30 15.78
CA GLU A 85 -7.41 12.53 14.34
C GLU A 85 -6.00 12.25 13.83
N LEU A 86 -4.95 12.71 14.52
CA LEU A 86 -3.57 12.38 14.18
C LEU A 86 -3.35 10.86 14.11
N LEU A 87 -3.82 10.11 15.11
CA LEU A 87 -3.60 8.66 15.16
C LEU A 87 -4.38 7.93 14.05
N VAL A 88 -5.65 8.30 13.86
CA VAL A 88 -6.52 7.66 12.85
C VAL A 88 -6.04 7.97 11.44
N THR A 89 -5.62 9.20 11.17
CA THR A 89 -5.12 9.60 9.85
C THR A 89 -3.81 8.90 9.52
N GLU A 90 -2.91 8.74 10.50
CA GLU A 90 -1.67 7.98 10.31
C GLU A 90 -1.94 6.51 9.97
N VAL A 91 -2.79 5.83 10.76
CA VAL A 91 -3.16 4.43 10.50
C VAL A 91 -3.83 4.27 9.14
N SER A 92 -4.71 5.21 8.77
CA SER A 92 -5.35 5.23 7.46
C SER A 92 -4.32 5.36 6.33
N TYR A 93 -3.34 6.25 6.50
CA TYR A 93 -2.29 6.48 5.52
C TYR A 93 -1.40 5.23 5.36
N ILE A 94 -0.99 4.59 6.45
CA ILE A 94 -0.22 3.33 6.42
C ILE A 94 -0.99 2.24 5.68
N LYS A 95 -2.30 2.09 5.95
CA LYS A 95 -3.16 1.11 5.26
C LYS A 95 -3.29 1.41 3.76
N GLN A 96 -3.36 2.68 3.36
CA GLN A 96 -3.40 3.07 1.96
C GLN A 96 -2.10 2.70 1.23
N ILE A 97 -0.94 3.00 1.83
CA ILE A 97 0.35 2.60 1.26
C ILE A 97 0.44 1.07 1.16
N ARG A 98 -0.01 0.36 2.20
CA ARG A 98 -0.03 -1.10 2.19
C ARG A 98 -0.82 -1.66 1.02
N VAL A 99 -1.99 -1.09 0.70
CA VAL A 99 -2.76 -1.51 -0.48
C VAL A 99 -1.95 -1.33 -1.76
N ILE A 100 -1.20 -0.24 -1.90
CA ILE A 100 -0.32 -0.01 -3.06
C ILE A 100 0.71 -1.15 -3.18
N ILE A 101 1.34 -1.54 -2.08
CA ILE A 101 2.35 -2.61 -2.06
C ILE A 101 1.71 -3.98 -2.26
N ASP A 102 0.78 -4.35 -1.38
CA ASP A 102 0.23 -5.70 -1.30
C ASP A 102 -0.65 -6.04 -2.49
N VAL A 103 -1.40 -5.07 -3.02
CA VAL A 103 -2.34 -5.32 -4.14
C VAL A 103 -1.68 -5.03 -5.47
N PHE A 104 -0.97 -3.92 -5.64
CA PHE A 104 -0.47 -3.53 -6.96
C PHE A 104 0.97 -3.98 -7.20
N GLN A 105 1.91 -3.63 -6.31
CA GLN A 105 3.32 -3.99 -6.49
C GLN A 105 3.52 -5.51 -6.47
N ASN A 106 2.99 -6.19 -5.45
CA ASN A 106 3.14 -7.63 -5.30
C ASN A 106 2.40 -8.41 -6.39
N CYS A 107 1.22 -7.93 -6.81
CA CYS A 107 0.53 -8.53 -7.95
C CYS A 107 1.36 -8.42 -9.23
N LEU A 108 1.93 -7.24 -9.53
CA LEU A 108 2.80 -7.07 -10.69
C LEU A 108 4.00 -8.04 -10.64
N ILE A 109 4.66 -8.13 -9.48
CA ILE A 109 5.79 -9.06 -9.29
C ILE A 109 5.38 -10.51 -9.54
N ASN A 110 4.21 -10.93 -9.03
CA ASN A 110 3.71 -12.29 -9.23
C ASN A 110 3.28 -12.55 -10.69
N VAL A 111 2.68 -11.57 -11.37
CA VAL A 111 2.39 -11.64 -12.80
C VAL A 111 3.69 -11.76 -13.62
N GLN A 112 4.75 -11.08 -13.21
CA GLN A 112 6.08 -11.17 -13.82
C GLN A 112 6.76 -12.53 -13.64
N GLN A 113 6.46 -13.25 -12.54
CA GLN A 113 6.91 -14.64 -12.37
C GLN A 113 6.24 -15.59 -13.37
N GLU A 114 5.00 -15.30 -13.76
CA GLU A 114 4.25 -16.05 -14.79
C GLU A 114 4.64 -15.59 -16.22
N SER A 115 5.72 -14.82 -16.38
CA SER A 115 6.24 -14.29 -17.66
C SER A 115 5.33 -13.27 -18.37
N TYR A 116 4.55 -12.51 -17.60
CA TYR A 116 3.74 -11.38 -18.08
C TYR A 116 4.24 -10.05 -17.52
N LEU A 117 4.14 -8.98 -18.33
CA LEU A 117 4.54 -7.62 -17.94
C LEU A 117 6.02 -7.49 -17.51
N ASN A 118 6.90 -8.39 -17.94
CA ASN A 118 8.33 -8.32 -17.63
C ASN A 118 9.03 -7.12 -18.27
N GLU A 119 8.40 -6.50 -19.27
CA GLU A 119 8.84 -5.23 -19.86
C GLU A 119 8.58 -4.01 -18.94
N ILE A 120 7.72 -4.19 -17.93
CA ILE A 120 7.36 -3.13 -16.98
C ILE A 120 8.36 -3.10 -15.84
N GLU A 121 9.02 -1.96 -15.65
CA GLU A 121 10.00 -1.75 -14.59
C GLU A 121 9.26 -1.40 -13.28
N THR A 122 9.14 -2.38 -12.38
CA THR A 122 8.45 -2.23 -11.09
C THR A 122 8.98 -1.06 -10.26
N GLU A 123 10.30 -0.86 -10.22
CA GLU A 123 10.91 0.27 -9.51
C GLU A 123 10.52 1.64 -10.10
N ARG A 124 10.29 1.73 -11.41
CA ARG A 124 9.86 2.99 -12.04
C ARG A 124 8.40 3.30 -11.79
N LEU A 125 7.57 2.31 -11.47
CA LEU A 125 6.18 2.53 -11.06
C LEU A 125 6.06 2.92 -9.59
N PHE A 126 6.81 2.24 -8.72
CA PHE A 126 6.59 2.30 -7.27
C PHE A 126 7.71 3.00 -6.50
N SER A 127 8.85 3.32 -7.12
CA SER A 127 10.00 3.96 -6.49
C SER A 127 10.37 3.26 -5.17
N ASN A 128 10.56 4.01 -4.09
CA ASN A 128 10.87 3.53 -2.75
C ASN A 128 9.64 3.46 -1.83
N ILE A 129 8.45 3.18 -2.37
CA ILE A 129 7.20 3.10 -1.58
C ILE A 129 7.31 2.12 -0.40
N ASP A 130 8.05 1.03 -0.54
CA ASP A 130 8.31 0.07 0.54
C ASP A 130 9.03 0.72 1.72
N LYS A 131 9.98 1.64 1.44
CA LYS A 131 10.71 2.38 2.48
C LYS A 131 9.86 3.48 3.12
N VAL A 132 8.94 4.06 2.35
CA VAL A 132 7.92 4.95 2.89
C VAL A 132 7.00 4.17 3.83
N PHE A 133 6.48 3.02 3.42
CA PHE A 133 5.67 2.16 4.29
C PHE A 133 6.39 1.78 5.58
N GLU A 134 7.63 1.30 5.47
CA GLU A 134 8.47 0.90 6.59
C GLU A 134 8.67 2.04 7.60
N CYS A 135 9.02 3.24 7.14
CA CYS A 135 9.30 4.34 8.06
C CYS A 135 8.03 4.80 8.83
N ASN A 136 6.86 4.85 8.18
CA ASN A 136 5.61 5.20 8.84
C ASN A 136 5.20 4.11 9.84
N CYS A 137 5.32 2.82 9.49
CA CYS A 137 5.02 1.73 10.42
C CYS A 137 5.92 1.77 11.66
N MET A 138 7.22 2.01 11.46
CA MET A 138 8.17 2.11 12.56
C MET A 138 7.90 3.35 13.43
N PHE A 139 7.60 4.51 12.82
CA PHE A 139 7.25 5.71 13.56
C PHE A 139 5.95 5.55 14.36
N TRP A 140 4.92 4.94 13.74
CA TRP A 140 3.68 4.57 14.39
C TRP A 140 3.95 3.69 15.61
N GLN A 141 4.63 2.57 15.41
CA GLN A 141 4.88 1.58 16.45
C GLN A 141 5.70 2.15 17.62
N GLN A 142 6.70 2.99 17.34
CA GLN A 142 7.61 3.51 18.35
C GLN A 142 7.09 4.75 19.09
N TYR A 143 6.35 5.64 18.42
CA TYR A 143 6.06 6.97 18.97
C TYR A 143 4.57 7.32 19.04
N LEU A 144 3.72 6.79 18.17
CA LEU A 144 2.28 7.12 18.16
C LEU A 144 1.43 6.07 18.88
N LEU A 145 1.70 4.79 18.64
CA LEU A 145 1.02 3.67 19.28
C LEU A 145 1.10 3.72 20.82
N PRO A 146 2.22 4.13 21.45
CA PRO A 146 2.27 4.30 22.91
C PRO A 146 1.24 5.30 23.46
N VAL A 147 0.89 6.34 22.70
CA VAL A 147 -0.17 7.30 23.08
C VAL A 147 -1.51 6.57 23.24
N LEU A 148 -1.82 5.70 22.29
CA LEU A 148 -3.04 4.91 22.27
C LEU A 148 -3.04 3.79 23.32
N GLN A 149 -1.94 3.03 23.43
CA GLN A 149 -1.79 1.96 24.41
C GLN A 149 -1.93 2.47 25.84
N ARG A 150 -1.29 3.61 26.15
CA ARG A 150 -1.43 4.24 27.47
C ARG A 150 -2.88 4.61 27.77
N GLY A 151 -3.59 5.16 26.78
CA GLY A 151 -5.02 5.43 26.86
C GLY A 151 -5.85 4.17 27.11
N ARG A 152 -5.57 3.08 26.39
CA ARG A 152 -6.26 1.77 26.53
C ARG A 152 -6.09 1.18 27.93
N GLU A 153 -4.86 1.18 28.44
CA GLU A 153 -4.51 0.59 29.73
C GLU A 153 -5.09 1.39 30.90
N CYS A 154 -4.94 2.72 30.88
CA CYS A 154 -5.26 3.56 32.04
C CYS A 154 -6.64 4.19 31.97
N ARG A 155 -7.30 4.11 30.80
CA ARG A 155 -8.58 4.79 30.51
C ARG A 155 -8.54 6.30 30.76
N GLN A 156 -7.35 6.89 30.66
CA GLN A 156 -7.08 8.32 30.84
C GLN A 156 -7.03 9.04 29.49
N PRO A 157 -7.16 10.39 29.47
CA PRO A 157 -6.97 11.19 28.26
C PRO A 157 -5.66 10.85 27.54
N LEU A 158 -5.72 10.81 26.22
CA LEU A 158 -4.57 10.61 25.33
C LEU A 158 -3.56 11.73 25.56
N ASP A 159 -2.32 11.35 25.89
CA ASP A 159 -1.22 12.27 26.16
C ASP A 159 -0.30 12.36 24.94
N PRO A 160 -0.35 13.46 24.15
CA PRO A 160 0.50 13.62 22.99
C PRO A 160 1.97 13.88 23.35
N LEU A 161 2.30 14.17 24.62
CA LEU A 161 3.69 14.36 25.00
C LEU A 161 4.50 13.06 24.92
N LEU A 162 3.83 11.91 24.92
CA LEU A 162 4.47 10.60 24.71
C LEU A 162 5.07 10.47 23.31
N SER A 163 4.55 11.17 22.30
CA SER A 163 5.11 11.16 20.94
C SER A 163 6.12 12.28 20.68
N LYS A 164 6.37 13.16 21.67
CA LYS A 164 7.21 14.35 21.53
C LYS A 164 8.62 14.02 21.04
N GLU A 165 9.25 13.01 21.64
CA GLU A 165 10.60 12.58 21.26
C GLU A 165 10.65 12.18 19.78
N GLY A 166 9.65 11.41 19.32
CA GLY A 166 9.52 11.02 17.92
C GLY A 166 9.52 12.23 16.98
N PHE A 167 8.69 13.23 17.26
CA PHE A 167 8.58 14.42 16.42
C PHE A 167 9.80 15.35 16.47
N VAL A 168 10.42 15.51 17.64
CA VAL A 168 11.52 16.46 17.83
C VAL A 168 12.85 15.88 17.41
N ASP A 169 13.16 14.65 17.83
CA ASP A 169 14.50 14.09 17.74
C ASP A 169 14.65 13.11 16.57
N HIS A 170 13.59 12.35 16.24
CA HIS A 170 13.70 11.22 15.30
C HIS A 170 13.06 11.48 13.93
N PHE A 171 12.08 12.38 13.85
CA PHE A 171 11.31 12.64 12.62
C PHE A 171 12.21 12.95 11.40
N PRO A 172 13.23 13.81 11.47
CA PRO A 172 14.10 14.08 10.32
C PRO A 172 14.85 12.85 9.81
N SER A 173 15.21 11.92 10.71
CA SER A 173 15.92 10.70 10.36
C SER A 173 15.02 9.65 9.73
N PHE A 174 13.81 9.45 10.27
CA PHE A 174 12.84 8.50 9.75
C PHE A 174 12.31 8.91 8.38
N PHE A 175 11.95 10.19 8.23
CA PHE A 175 11.21 10.67 7.07
C PHE A 175 12.12 11.15 5.92
N GLN A 176 13.45 11.00 6.03
CA GLN A 176 14.38 11.32 4.93
C GLN A 176 14.10 10.51 3.65
N VAL A 177 13.49 9.32 3.77
CA VAL A 177 13.10 8.48 2.62
C VAL A 177 12.10 9.16 1.70
N TYR A 178 11.34 10.13 2.21
CA TYR A 178 10.38 10.89 1.42
C TYR A 178 11.04 11.82 0.41
N PHE A 179 12.30 12.23 0.61
CA PHE A 179 12.99 13.05 -0.38
C PHE A 179 13.08 12.36 -1.74
N LYS A 180 13.47 11.08 -1.77
CA LYS A 180 13.48 10.27 -2.99
C LYS A 180 12.07 10.12 -3.56
N TYR A 181 11.10 9.77 -2.72
CA TYR A 181 9.71 9.60 -3.12
C TYR A 181 9.15 10.85 -3.81
N PHE A 182 9.38 12.03 -3.25
CA PHE A 182 8.91 13.29 -3.84
C PHE A 182 9.64 13.66 -5.12
N ILE A 183 10.96 13.45 -5.19
CA ILE A 183 11.76 13.72 -6.39
C ILE A 183 11.30 12.83 -7.55
N GLU A 184 11.03 11.55 -7.28
CA GLU A 184 10.68 10.55 -8.29
C GLU A 184 9.18 10.49 -8.61
N HIS A 185 8.32 11.14 -7.79
CA HIS A 185 6.87 11.09 -7.90
C HIS A 185 6.38 11.39 -9.33
N LYS A 186 6.89 12.47 -9.95
CA LYS A 186 6.48 12.86 -11.29
C LYS A 186 6.93 11.85 -12.35
N SER A 187 8.16 11.33 -12.23
CA SER A 187 8.66 10.32 -13.16
C SER A 187 7.90 9.01 -13.06
N CYS A 188 7.47 8.60 -11.87
CA CYS A 188 6.64 7.41 -11.68
C CYS A 188 5.27 7.57 -12.35
N GLN A 189 4.63 8.73 -12.17
CA GLN A 189 3.35 9.04 -12.83
C GLN A 189 3.48 9.05 -14.36
N ASP A 190 4.54 9.67 -14.89
CA ASP A 190 4.77 9.71 -16.34
C ASP A 190 5.05 8.32 -16.91
N TYR A 191 5.78 7.48 -16.17
CA TYR A 191 6.03 6.11 -16.57
C TYR A 191 4.76 5.27 -16.57
N ALA A 192 3.96 5.33 -15.49
CA ALA A 192 2.67 4.65 -15.42
C ALA A 192 1.74 5.06 -16.57
N LYS A 193 1.69 6.35 -16.88
CA LYS A 193 0.92 6.87 -18.01
C LYS A 193 1.43 6.33 -19.35
N SER A 194 2.75 6.31 -19.54
CA SER A 194 3.35 5.74 -20.75
C SER A 194 3.05 4.25 -20.91
N CYS A 195 3.11 3.47 -19.83
CA CYS A 195 2.71 2.06 -19.83
C CYS A 195 1.23 1.89 -20.22
N MET A 196 0.34 2.70 -19.64
CA MET A 196 -1.08 2.72 -19.99
C MET A 196 -1.34 3.13 -21.45
N GLU A 197 -0.50 3.93 -22.07
CA GLU A 197 -0.66 4.33 -23.49
C GLU A 197 -0.13 3.27 -24.45
N SER A 198 0.95 2.59 -24.07
CA SER A 198 1.76 1.74 -24.96
C SER A 198 1.55 0.23 -24.83
N SER A 199 1.03 -0.27 -23.70
CA SER A 199 0.85 -1.70 -23.45
C SER A 199 -0.61 -2.05 -23.20
N ASP A 200 -1.19 -2.81 -24.11
CA ASP A 200 -2.56 -3.33 -23.95
C ASP A 200 -2.65 -4.40 -22.85
N LEU A 201 -1.56 -5.09 -22.54
CA LEU A 201 -1.48 -6.00 -21.38
C LEU A 201 -1.50 -5.21 -20.07
N PHE A 202 -0.77 -4.09 -20.00
CA PHE A 202 -0.76 -3.23 -18.81
C PHE A 202 -2.11 -2.54 -18.59
N LYS A 203 -2.90 -2.28 -19.64
CA LYS A 203 -4.30 -1.82 -19.50
C LYS A 203 -5.24 -2.89 -18.96
N THR A 204 -4.92 -4.16 -19.18
CA THR A 204 -5.70 -5.31 -18.67
C THR A 204 -5.39 -5.59 -17.20
N PHE A 205 -4.14 -5.36 -16.79
CA PHE A 205 -3.69 -5.39 -15.41
C PHE A 205 -4.34 -4.29 -14.56
#